data_AF-A0A528AYK5-F1
#
_entry.id   AF-A0A528AYK5-F1
#
_cell.length_a   1.000
_cell.length_b   1.000
_cell.length_c   1.000
_cell.angle_alpha   90.00
_cell.angle_beta   90.00
_cell.angle_gamma   90.00
#
_symmetry.space_group_name_H-M   'P 1'
#
loop_
_entity.id
_entity.type
_entity.pdbx_description
1 polymer ?
#
loop_
_entity_poly.entity_id
_entity_poly.type
_entity_poly.pdbx_seq_one_letter_code
_entity_poly.pdbx_strand_id
1 'polypeptide(L)'
;MTERSPATRRTLWVMLSLVFAFLYIPIAVLVSLSFNQGGLPTVWSGFSLKWYASLAGNAAILSAALNTLIVALVSTAIATLLGTLLAIGVEMRRQYGSGLEALIFAPMIIPDIVLAIALLSFFSLLDFTLGLHTIILAHVVFNLAFVCSVVRARLKSFDWSIVEA
;
A
#
# COMPACT_ATOMS: atom_id res chain seq x y z
N MET A 1 25.36 14.21 21.38
CA MET A 1 24.79 14.92 20.21
C MET A 1 25.92 15.70 19.56
N THR A 2 26.54 15.17 18.51
CA THR A 2 27.65 15.83 17.81
C THR A 2 27.10 16.91 16.90
N GLU A 3 27.44 18.18 17.16
CA GLU A 3 27.09 19.30 16.29
C GLU A 3 27.71 19.06 14.91
N ARG A 4 26.89 18.66 13.93
CA ARG A 4 27.35 18.44 12.55
C ARG A 4 27.82 19.77 11.97
N SER A 5 29.00 19.76 11.35
CA SER A 5 29.57 20.96 10.73
C SER A 5 28.57 21.62 9.77
N PRO A 6 28.58 22.97 9.63
CA PRO A 6 27.67 23.68 8.74
C PRO A 6 27.79 23.23 7.28
N ALA A 7 28.98 22.77 6.87
CA ALA A 7 29.23 22.18 5.56
C ALA A 7 28.50 20.83 5.40
N THR A 8 28.60 19.93 6.38
CA THR A 8 27.87 18.66 6.38
C THR A 8 26.36 18.87 6.34
N ARG A 9 25.85 19.85 7.09
CA ARG A 9 24.42 20.22 7.07
C ARG A 9 23.99 20.67 5.67
N ARG A 10 24.77 21.55 5.02
CA ARG A 10 24.47 22.04 3.66
C ARG A 10 24.45 20.91 2.63
N THR A 11 25.42 19.99 2.69
CA THR A 11 25.46 18.82 1.78
C THR A 11 24.25 17.92 1.97
N LEU A 12 23.84 17.66 3.22
CA LEU A 12 22.64 16.87 3.51
C LEU A 12 21.37 17.54 2.95
N TRP A 13 21.24 18.86 3.06
CA TRP A 13 20.10 19.59 2.47
C TRP A 13 20.10 19.52 0.95
N VAL A 14 21.26 19.66 0.30
CA VAL A 14 21.35 19.54 -1.17
C VAL A 14 20.98 18.12 -1.63
N MET A 15 21.50 17.10 -0.95
CA MET A 15 21.14 15.70 -1.23
C MET A 15 19.64 15.45 -1.03
N LEU A 16 19.07 15.94 0.06
CA LEU A 16 17.64 15.87 0.34
C LEU A 16 16.84 16.51 -0.80
N SER A 17 17.15 17.75 -1.17
CA SER A 17 16.48 18.47 -2.24
C SER A 17 16.58 17.75 -3.59
N LEU A 18 17.74 17.15 -3.93
CA LEU A 18 17.92 16.37 -5.15
C LEU A 18 17.06 15.10 -5.16
N VAL A 19 16.99 14.38 -4.03
CA VAL A 19 16.15 13.18 -3.90
C VAL A 19 14.67 13.55 -4.05
N PHE A 20 14.22 14.60 -3.37
CA PHE A 20 12.85 15.10 -3.51
C PHE A 20 12.56 15.57 -4.94
N ALA A 21 13.47 16.31 -5.57
CA ALA A 21 13.30 16.74 -6.96
C ALA A 21 13.16 15.52 -7.88
N PHE A 22 14.04 14.53 -7.77
CA PHE A 22 13.99 13.31 -8.58
C PHE A 22 12.67 12.54 -8.42
N LEU A 23 12.15 12.41 -7.20
CA LEU A 23 10.88 11.72 -6.94
C LEU A 23 9.65 12.51 -7.43
N TYR A 24 9.64 13.83 -7.25
CA TYR A 24 8.46 14.65 -7.52
C TYR A 24 8.40 15.19 -8.95
N ILE A 25 9.53 15.31 -9.67
CA ILE A 25 9.54 15.80 -11.06
C ILE A 25 8.65 14.92 -11.96
N PRO A 26 8.75 13.57 -11.99
CA PRO A 26 7.88 12.74 -12.84
C PRO A 26 6.39 12.92 -12.52
N ILE A 27 6.05 13.07 -11.24
CA ILE A 27 4.67 13.32 -10.79
C ILE A 27 4.21 14.70 -11.28
N ALA A 28 5.06 15.73 -11.17
CA ALA A 28 4.75 17.08 -11.65
C ALA A 28 4.61 17.13 -13.18
N VAL A 29 5.41 16.35 -13.92
CA VAL A 29 5.28 16.19 -15.37
C VAL A 29 3.94 15.53 -15.70
N LEU A 30 3.55 14.45 -15.01
CA LEU A 30 2.25 13.79 -15.20
C LEU A 30 1.08 14.77 -14.95
N VAL A 31 1.15 15.54 -13.87
CA VAL A 31 0.16 16.58 -13.56
C VAL A 31 0.14 17.67 -14.63
N SER A 32 1.30 18.10 -15.14
CA SER A 32 1.35 19.09 -16.23
C SER A 32 0.71 18.54 -17.50
N LEU A 33 0.98 17.26 -17.83
CA LEU A 33 0.41 16.57 -18.98
C LEU A 33 -1.11 16.34 -18.86
N SER A 34 -1.67 16.24 -17.65
CA SER A 34 -3.13 16.12 -17.48
C SER A 34 -3.89 17.37 -17.94
N PHE A 35 -3.21 18.52 -18.03
CA PHE A 35 -3.73 19.76 -18.62
C PHE A 35 -3.43 19.91 -20.11
N ASN A 36 -2.73 18.96 -20.75
CA ASN A 36 -2.43 19.05 -22.18
C ASN A 36 -3.70 18.74 -23.01
N GLN A 37 -4.04 19.65 -23.93
CA GLN A 37 -5.17 19.48 -24.85
C GLN A 37 -5.06 18.23 -25.72
N GLY A 38 -3.86 18.02 -26.24
CA GLY A 38 -3.48 16.93 -27.13
C GLY A 38 -3.12 15.72 -26.29
N GLY A 39 -3.77 14.59 -26.55
CA GLY A 39 -3.51 13.34 -25.83
C GLY A 39 -2.13 12.72 -26.09
N LEU A 40 -1.21 13.44 -26.75
CA LEU A 40 0.16 12.99 -26.99
C LEU A 40 1.11 13.61 -25.96
N PRO A 41 1.92 12.81 -25.25
CA PRO A 41 2.95 13.31 -24.33
C PRO A 41 4.07 14.10 -25.01
N THR A 42 4.21 13.98 -26.32
CA THR A 42 5.35 14.49 -27.10
C THR A 42 5.17 15.93 -27.59
N VAL A 43 3.94 16.46 -27.58
CA VAL A 43 3.65 17.81 -28.09
C VAL A 43 2.72 18.54 -27.13
N TRP A 44 3.20 19.68 -26.59
CA TRP A 44 2.35 20.60 -25.84
C TRP A 44 1.46 21.37 -26.82
N SER A 45 0.16 21.12 -26.75
CA SER A 45 -0.81 21.66 -27.72
C SER A 45 -1.75 22.71 -27.11
N GLY A 46 -1.59 23.01 -25.81
CA GLY A 46 -2.36 24.02 -25.09
C GLY A 46 -2.85 23.53 -23.73
N PHE A 47 -3.21 24.47 -22.86
CA PHE A 47 -3.81 24.16 -21.56
C PHE A 47 -5.32 23.86 -21.70
N SER A 48 -5.81 22.80 -21.07
CA SER A 48 -7.24 22.45 -21.06
C SER A 48 -7.66 21.56 -19.91
N LEU A 49 -8.93 21.71 -19.52
CA LEU A 49 -9.62 20.88 -18.53
C LEU A 49 -10.51 19.80 -19.18
N LYS A 50 -10.39 19.59 -20.50
CA LYS A 50 -11.22 18.65 -21.28
C LYS A 50 -11.25 17.24 -20.68
N TRP A 51 -10.11 16.73 -20.22
CA TRP A 51 -10.02 15.38 -19.64
C TRP A 51 -10.76 15.27 -18.31
N TYR A 52 -10.73 16.32 -17.48
CA TYR A 52 -11.50 16.37 -16.24
C TYR A 52 -13.02 16.41 -16.51
N ALA A 53 -13.46 17.19 -17.51
CA ALA A 53 -14.86 17.20 -17.92
C ALA A 53 -15.29 15.84 -18.50
N SER A 54 -14.45 15.21 -19.33
CA SER A 54 -14.70 13.88 -19.87
C SER A 54 -14.73 12.80 -18.78
N LEU A 55 -13.92 12.95 -17.73
CA LEU A 55 -13.92 12.06 -16.57
C LEU A 55 -15.21 12.18 -15.78
N ALA A 56 -15.71 13.40 -15.55
CA ALA A 56 -16.97 13.64 -14.85
C ALA A 56 -18.17 13.01 -15.57
N GLY A 57 -18.13 12.94 -16.91
CA GLY A 57 -19.15 12.25 -17.72
C GLY A 57 -18.99 10.73 -17.81
N ASN A 58 -17.89 10.15 -17.30
CA ASN A 58 -17.61 8.73 -17.44
C ASN A 58 -17.99 7.96 -16.15
N ALA A 59 -19.25 7.51 -16.11
CA ALA A 59 -19.79 6.76 -14.98
C ALA A 59 -19.00 5.46 -14.69
N ALA A 60 -18.44 4.80 -15.70
CA ALA A 60 -17.67 3.57 -15.51
C ALA A 60 -16.37 3.82 -14.75
N ILE A 61 -15.61 4.87 -15.12
CA ILE A 61 -14.37 5.24 -14.41
C ILE A 61 -14.71 5.73 -13.00
N LEU A 62 -15.76 6.54 -12.84
CA LEU A 62 -16.16 7.03 -11.51
C LEU A 62 -16.58 5.88 -10.59
N SER A 63 -17.33 4.90 -11.12
CA SER A 63 -17.74 3.71 -10.36
C SER A 63 -16.54 2.83 -10.00
N ALA A 64 -15.59 2.67 -10.92
CA ALA A 64 -14.35 1.95 -10.64
C ALA A 64 -13.53 2.64 -9.54
N ALA A 65 -13.41 3.98 -9.58
CA ALA A 65 -12.72 4.75 -8.55
C ALA A 65 -13.40 4.61 -7.17
N LEU A 66 -14.73 4.63 -7.13
CA LEU A 66 -15.49 4.38 -5.89
C LEU A 66 -15.28 2.95 -5.38
N ASN A 67 -15.31 1.95 -6.26
CA ASN A 67 -15.04 0.56 -5.87
C ASN A 67 -13.62 0.42 -5.29
N THR A 68 -12.60 1.04 -5.91
CA THR A 68 -11.24 1.06 -5.37
C THR A 68 -11.18 1.71 -4.00
N LEU A 69 -11.89 2.84 -3.79
CA LEU A 69 -11.93 3.51 -2.50
C LEU A 69 -12.58 2.64 -1.42
N ILE A 70 -13.71 1.99 -1.74
CA ILE A 70 -14.40 1.06 -0.83
C ILE A 70 -13.47 -0.10 -0.47
N VAL A 71 -12.84 -0.72 -1.47
CA VAL A 71 -11.90 -1.83 -1.26
C VAL A 71 -10.74 -1.38 -0.37
N ALA A 72 -10.14 -0.22 -0.63
CA ALA A 72 -9.02 0.30 0.13
C ALA A 72 -9.39 0.54 1.61
N LEU A 73 -10.52 1.22 1.87
CA LEU A 73 -10.95 1.54 3.23
C LEU A 73 -11.33 0.28 4.02
N VAL A 74 -12.16 -0.59 3.44
CA VAL A 74 -12.67 -1.79 4.12
C VAL A 74 -11.53 -2.79 4.34
N SER A 75 -10.71 -3.06 3.33
CA SER A 75 -9.59 -3.99 3.49
C SER A 75 -8.55 -3.48 4.49
N THR A 76 -8.25 -2.19 4.50
CA THR A 76 -7.34 -1.59 5.50
C THR A 76 -7.91 -1.70 6.90
N ALA A 77 -9.18 -1.37 7.12
CA ALA A 77 -9.80 -1.47 8.45
C ALA A 77 -9.77 -2.92 8.99
N ILE A 78 -10.13 -3.89 8.15
CA ILE A 78 -10.12 -5.31 8.54
C ILE A 78 -8.69 -5.82 8.75
N ALA A 79 -7.78 -5.53 7.82
CA ALA A 79 -6.40 -6.01 7.89
C ALA A 79 -5.63 -5.37 9.05
N THR A 80 -5.85 -4.09 9.36
CA THR A 80 -5.23 -3.44 10.52
C THR A 80 -5.69 -4.08 11.82
N LEU A 81 -7.00 -4.31 11.99
CA LEU A 81 -7.54 -4.95 13.19
C LEU A 81 -7.02 -6.39 13.35
N LEU A 82 -7.21 -7.22 12.32
CA LEU A 82 -6.80 -8.63 12.38
C LEU A 82 -5.27 -8.79 12.41
N GLY A 83 -4.53 -8.00 11.65
CA GLY A 83 -3.07 -8.04 11.60
C GLY A 83 -2.42 -7.57 12.90
N THR A 84 -3.01 -6.60 13.60
CA THR A 84 -2.55 -6.16 14.92
C THR A 84 -2.79 -7.26 15.97
N LEU A 85 -3.99 -7.86 15.98
CA LEU A 85 -4.29 -8.99 16.87
C LEU A 85 -3.35 -10.18 16.62
N LEU A 86 -3.08 -10.48 15.34
CA LEU A 86 -2.14 -11.52 14.96
C LEU A 86 -0.71 -11.20 15.44
N ALA A 87 -0.24 -9.97 15.25
CA ALA A 87 1.08 -9.54 15.70
C ALA A 87 1.26 -9.67 17.21
N ILE A 88 0.27 -9.23 17.99
CA ILE A 88 0.27 -9.36 19.45
C ILE A 88 0.26 -10.84 19.85
N GLY A 89 -0.59 -11.65 19.23
CA GLY A 89 -0.68 -13.08 19.53
C GLY A 89 0.64 -13.81 19.27
N VAL A 90 1.28 -13.55 18.13
CA VAL A 90 2.57 -14.14 17.76
C VAL A 90 3.68 -13.72 18.70
N GLU A 91 3.74 -12.44 19.08
CA GLU A 91 4.81 -11.93 19.96
C GLU A 91 4.63 -12.40 21.41
N MET A 92 3.39 -12.43 21.91
CA MET A 92 3.07 -12.86 23.28
C MET A 92 3.28 -14.36 23.47
N ARG A 93 3.01 -15.19 22.44
CA ARG A 93 3.29 -16.62 22.45
C ARG A 93 4.51 -16.94 21.61
N ARG A 94 5.69 -16.62 22.14
CA ARG A 94 7.03 -16.89 21.58
C ARG A 94 7.33 -18.37 21.22
N GLN A 95 6.38 -19.29 21.46
CA GLN A 95 6.50 -20.73 21.22
C GLN A 95 5.89 -21.21 19.89
N TYR A 96 5.37 -20.32 19.04
CA TYR A 96 4.93 -20.74 17.72
C TYR A 96 6.13 -21.21 16.89
N GLY A 97 6.08 -22.47 16.42
CA GLY A 97 7.15 -23.06 15.62
C GLY A 97 7.36 -22.32 14.29
N SER A 98 8.55 -22.48 13.70
CA SER A 98 8.97 -21.83 12.45
C SER A 98 7.98 -22.00 11.28
N GLY A 99 7.21 -23.09 11.26
CA GLY A 99 6.17 -23.33 10.25
C GLY A 99 4.99 -22.36 10.32
N LEU A 100 4.56 -21.93 11.52
CA LEU A 100 3.45 -20.98 11.64
C LEU A 100 3.88 -19.56 11.23
N GLU A 101 5.10 -19.16 11.59
CA GLU A 101 5.66 -17.89 11.12
C GLU A 101 5.80 -17.87 9.59
N ALA A 102 6.29 -18.97 9.00
CA ALA A 102 6.37 -19.10 7.55
C ALA A 102 5.00 -18.97 6.88
N LEU A 103 3.94 -19.53 7.47
CA LEU A 103 2.58 -19.40 6.94
C LEU A 103 2.03 -17.97 7.05
N ILE A 104 2.27 -17.29 8.17
CA ILE A 104 1.82 -15.91 8.41
C ILE A 104 2.49 -14.93 7.43
N PHE A 105 3.78 -15.13 7.15
CA PHE A 105 4.54 -14.28 6.23
C PHE A 105 4.58 -14.80 4.79
N ALA A 106 3.98 -15.96 4.50
CA ALA A 106 3.94 -16.51 3.16
C ALA A 106 3.42 -15.49 2.12
N PRO A 107 2.32 -14.75 2.36
CA PRO A 107 1.82 -13.77 1.39
C PRO A 107 2.79 -12.62 1.09
N MET A 108 3.73 -12.33 2.01
CA MET A 108 4.73 -11.27 1.84
C MET A 108 5.95 -11.75 1.02
N ILE A 109 6.20 -13.06 0.97
CA ILE A 109 7.33 -13.66 0.25
C ILE A 109 6.92 -14.15 -1.14
N ILE A 110 5.69 -14.66 -1.26
CA ILE A 110 5.13 -15.13 -2.53
C ILE A 110 4.96 -13.93 -3.48
N PRO A 111 5.33 -14.05 -4.77
CA PRO A 111 5.10 -12.98 -5.73
C PRO A 111 3.61 -12.62 -5.86
N ASP A 112 3.29 -11.33 -5.87
CA ASP A 112 1.91 -10.81 -5.82
C ASP A 112 1.01 -11.42 -6.89
N ILE A 113 1.52 -11.61 -8.11
CA ILE A 113 0.77 -12.20 -9.24
C ILE A 113 0.38 -13.65 -8.94
N VAL A 114 1.27 -14.42 -8.30
CA VAL A 114 1.02 -15.82 -7.95
C VAL A 114 -0.07 -15.90 -6.89
N LEU A 115 -0.01 -15.05 -5.86
CA LEU A 115 -1.05 -14.98 -4.83
C LEU A 115 -2.41 -14.58 -5.42
N ALA A 116 -2.42 -13.60 -6.34
CA ALA A 116 -3.64 -13.15 -6.99
C ALA A 116 -4.31 -14.26 -7.82
N ILE A 117 -3.53 -14.99 -8.62
CA ILE A 117 -4.05 -16.13 -9.41
C ILE A 117 -4.50 -17.26 -8.50
N ALA A 118 -3.76 -17.56 -7.43
CA ALA A 118 -4.13 -18.60 -6.46
C ALA A 118 -5.47 -18.28 -5.76
N LEU A 119 -5.67 -17.03 -5.33
CA LEU A 119 -6.93 -16.59 -4.73
C LEU A 119 -8.09 -16.59 -5.73
N LEU A 120 -7.84 -16.17 -6.97
CA LEU A 120 -8.83 -16.26 -8.05
C LEU A 120 -9.28 -17.71 -8.27
N SER A 121 -8.32 -18.62 -8.41
CA SER A 121 -8.60 -20.06 -8.54
C SER A 121 -9.33 -20.60 -7.31
N PHE A 122 -8.93 -20.21 -6.10
CA PHE A 122 -9.58 -20.61 -4.86
C PHE A 122 -11.05 -20.18 -4.81
N PHE A 123 -11.36 -18.92 -5.12
CA PHE A 123 -12.75 -18.45 -5.14
C PHE A 123 -13.56 -19.13 -6.26
N SER A 124 -12.95 -19.37 -7.42
CA SER A 124 -13.61 -20.08 -8.53
C SER A 124 -13.90 -21.54 -8.19
N LEU A 125 -13.02 -22.22 -7.46
CA LEU A 125 -13.23 -23.62 -7.03
C LEU A 125 -14.38 -23.75 -6.01
N LEU A 126 -14.66 -22.69 -5.26
CA LEU A 126 -15.76 -22.63 -4.31
C LEU A 126 -17.08 -22.14 -4.94
N ASP A 127 -17.12 -21.98 -6.28
CA ASP A 127 -18.23 -21.37 -7.02
C ASP A 127 -18.66 -20.00 -6.45
N PHE A 128 -17.70 -19.28 -5.85
CA PHE A 128 -17.96 -17.98 -5.25
C PHE A 128 -18.06 -16.92 -6.34
N THR A 129 -19.12 -16.10 -6.29
CA THR A 129 -19.32 -15.03 -7.28
C THR A 129 -18.19 -14.01 -7.22
N LEU A 130 -17.46 -13.85 -8.34
CA LEU A 130 -16.37 -12.90 -8.45
C LEU A 130 -16.93 -11.47 -8.47
N GLY A 131 -16.39 -10.62 -7.60
CA GLY A 131 -16.86 -9.25 -7.47
C GLY A 131 -16.14 -8.49 -6.37
N LEU A 132 -16.80 -7.44 -5.87
CA LEU A 132 -16.19 -6.53 -4.90
C LEU A 132 -15.80 -7.27 -3.60
N HIS A 133 -16.58 -8.25 -3.16
CA HIS A 133 -16.30 -9.02 -1.94
C HIS A 133 -15.03 -9.87 -2.05
N THR A 134 -14.84 -10.58 -3.17
CA THR A 134 -13.64 -11.41 -3.38
C THR A 134 -12.38 -10.54 -3.47
N ILE A 135 -12.50 -9.36 -4.09
CA ILE A 135 -11.42 -8.37 -4.14
C ILE A 135 -11.07 -7.86 -2.74
N ILE A 136 -12.06 -7.53 -1.90
CA ILE A 136 -11.83 -7.12 -0.51
C ILE A 136 -11.10 -8.22 0.26
N LEU A 137 -11.60 -9.45 0.21
CA LEU A 137 -11.01 -10.58 0.94
C LEU A 137 -9.56 -10.83 0.49
N ALA A 138 -9.29 -10.77 -0.82
CA ALA A 138 -7.95 -10.92 -1.35
C ALA A 138 -7.00 -9.82 -0.83
N HIS A 139 -7.44 -8.56 -0.83
CA HIS A 139 -6.66 -7.45 -0.28
C HIS A 139 -6.46 -7.58 1.23
N VAL A 140 -7.44 -8.08 1.98
CA VAL A 140 -7.28 -8.34 3.42
C VAL A 140 -6.17 -9.35 3.64
N VAL A 141 -6.17 -10.48 2.94
CA VAL A 141 -5.13 -11.52 3.07
C VAL A 141 -3.74 -10.97 2.76
N PHE A 142 -3.62 -10.18 1.69
CA PHE A 142 -2.35 -9.53 1.33
C PHE A 142 -1.89 -8.54 2.39
N ASN A 143 -2.75 -7.59 2.77
CA ASN A 143 -2.43 -6.53 3.72
C ASN A 143 -2.15 -7.05 5.13
N LEU A 144 -2.76 -8.17 5.53
CA LEU A 144 -2.60 -8.77 6.86
C LEU A 144 -1.12 -9.05 7.19
N ALA A 145 -0.37 -9.61 6.23
CA ALA A 145 1.04 -9.95 6.43
C ALA A 145 1.90 -8.69 6.62
N PHE A 146 1.64 -7.63 5.86
CA PHE A 146 2.32 -6.35 5.99
C PHE A 146 2.02 -5.65 7.31
N VAL A 147 0.75 -5.57 7.71
CA VAL A 147 0.35 -4.99 9.00
C VAL A 147 1.01 -5.77 10.13
N CYS A 148 0.92 -7.10 10.12
CA CYS A 148 1.52 -7.94 11.15
C CYS A 148 3.03 -7.68 11.28
N SER A 149 3.74 -7.61 10.15
CA SER A 149 5.19 -7.34 10.10
C SER A 149 5.54 -5.98 10.73
N VAL A 150 4.84 -4.92 10.34
CA VAL A 150 5.08 -3.56 10.86
C VAL A 150 4.76 -3.46 12.34
N VAL A 151 3.63 -4.02 12.78
CA VAL A 151 3.22 -4.00 14.21
C VAL A 151 4.19 -4.81 15.06
N ARG A 152 4.61 -6.01 14.63
CA ARG A 152 5.64 -6.80 15.33
C ARG A 152 6.96 -6.05 15.46
N ALA A 153 7.40 -5.37 14.40
CA ALA A 153 8.62 -4.56 14.47
C ALA A 153 8.53 -3.46 15.53
N ARG A 154 7.35 -2.89 15.76
CA ARG A 154 7.09 -1.94 16.85
C ARG A 154 7.02 -2.60 18.22
N LEU A 155 6.37 -3.76 18.34
CA LEU A 155 6.27 -4.51 19.60
C LEU A 155 7.64 -4.99 20.11
N LYS A 156 8.61 -5.26 19.23
CA LYS A 156 9.98 -5.59 19.65
C LYS A 156 10.68 -4.45 20.40
N SER A 157 10.28 -3.21 20.16
CA SER A 157 10.79 -2.03 20.88
C SER A 157 9.90 -1.62 22.06
N PHE A 158 8.84 -2.38 22.34
CA PHE A 158 7.90 -2.09 23.41
C PHE A 158 8.44 -2.58 24.76
N ASP A 159 8.27 -1.77 25.80
CA ASP A 159 8.65 -2.14 27.17
C ASP A 159 7.55 -3.01 27.79
N TRP A 160 7.81 -4.31 27.87
CA TRP A 160 6.86 -5.29 28.39
C TRP A 160 6.66 -5.20 29.90
N SER A 161 7.52 -4.48 30.65
CA SER A 161 7.35 -4.33 32.09
C SER A 161 6.05 -3.62 32.47
N ILE A 162 5.48 -2.83 31.56
CA ILE A 162 4.20 -2.14 31.76
C ILE A 162 3.01 -3.13 31.79
N VAL A 163 3.14 -4.27 31.10
CA VAL A 163 2.08 -5.30 31.02
C VAL A 163 2.17 -6.27 32.21
N GLU A 164 3.34 -6.39 32.82
CA GLU A 164 3.60 -7.29 33.96
C GLU A 164 3.37 -6.64 35.34
N ALA A 165 3.20 -5.31 35.40
CA ALA A 165 2.97 -4.53 36.63
C ALA A 165 1.49 -4.48 37.05
#